data_AF-A0A9X3NCA2-F1
#
_entry.id   AF-A0A9X3NCA2-F1
#
_cell.length_a   1.000
_cell.length_b   1.000
_cell.length_c   1.000
_cell.angle_alpha   90.00
_cell.angle_beta   90.00
_cell.angle_gamma   90.00
#
_symmetry.space_group_name_H-M   'P 1'
#
loop_
_entity.id
_entity.type
_entity.pdbx_description
1 polymer ?
#
loop_
_entity_poly.entity_id
_entity_poly.type
_entity_poly.pdbx_seq_one_letter_code
_entity_poly.pdbx_strand_id
1 'polypeptide(L)'
;MRLPVALFVALLALPASAQAGVVGLEGTQLVLRADPGEQVRVGILQPSGGQIRFTGTPRVGAGCVAADGEVACPETGVTGVVVQTGDGDDRVSSFINVPLTLTLGGGDDVFFAQASAATVDAGPGNDRGYSQARSANVVGGAGDDRLELETNGLGPLRLDGGAGDDTLRVISPGISWPYPRDERNGAPRPRIARVAITCGPGADHWIARPHDKPGDGCAPRVTGITPDTVSRAFREGRLTGPASGTVTLRRRVFQDDRPRQRVAHGSFNARRGPLRVPLERTKAARRRQPVAVKIGLRAGAERGEITFLSRLG
;
A
#
# COMPACT_ATOMS: atom_id res chain seq x y z
N MET A 1 -50.87 37.61 41.06
CA MET A 1 -50.41 36.57 40.13
C MET A 1 -48.89 36.55 40.14
N ARG A 2 -48.27 35.48 40.65
CA ARG A 2 -46.80 35.32 40.70
C ARG A 2 -46.37 34.49 39.48
N LEU A 3 -45.57 35.08 38.59
CA LEU A 3 -44.91 34.35 37.48
C LEU A 3 -43.60 33.74 38.00
N PRO A 4 -43.29 32.46 37.73
CA PRO A 4 -41.96 31.93 37.93
C PRO A 4 -41.09 32.22 36.69
N VAL A 5 -39.90 32.76 36.91
CA VAL A 5 -38.85 32.90 35.90
C VAL A 5 -38.09 31.57 35.87
N ALA A 6 -38.20 30.84 34.76
CA ALA A 6 -37.40 29.64 34.50
C ALA A 6 -36.03 30.05 33.97
N LEU A 7 -34.99 29.81 34.76
CA LEU A 7 -33.59 30.06 34.41
C LEU A 7 -33.08 28.90 33.53
N PHE A 8 -32.95 29.13 32.22
CA PHE A 8 -32.30 28.20 31.30
C PHE A 8 -30.77 28.33 31.47
N VAL A 9 -30.15 27.36 32.14
CA VAL A 9 -28.70 27.22 32.18
C VAL A 9 -28.27 26.52 30.88
N ALA A 10 -27.76 27.30 29.92
CA ALA A 10 -27.11 26.77 28.74
C ALA A 10 -25.72 26.23 29.13
N LEU A 11 -25.61 24.90 29.26
CA LEU A 11 -24.31 24.22 29.34
C LEU A 11 -23.62 24.37 27.98
N LEU A 12 -22.68 25.31 27.88
CA LEU A 12 -21.74 25.37 26.78
C LEU A 12 -20.76 24.20 26.93
N ALA A 13 -20.99 23.12 26.18
CA ALA A 13 -20.04 22.04 26.02
C ALA A 13 -18.79 22.61 25.33
N LEU A 14 -17.73 22.83 26.10
CA LEU A 14 -16.42 23.11 25.55
C LEU A 14 -15.94 21.86 24.79
N PRO A 15 -15.25 22.01 23.64
CA PRO A 15 -14.61 20.88 22.99
C PRO A 15 -13.60 20.31 23.98
N ALA A 16 -13.90 19.12 24.53
CA ALA A 16 -12.92 18.38 25.28
C ALA A 16 -11.73 18.17 24.35
N SER A 17 -10.55 18.65 24.74
CA SER A 17 -9.31 18.31 24.08
C SER A 17 -9.10 16.80 24.27
N ALA A 18 -9.67 16.04 23.36
CA ALA A 18 -9.67 14.59 23.25
C ALA A 18 -8.25 14.04 23.46
N GLN A 19 -8.05 13.36 24.59
CA GLN A 19 -6.79 12.66 24.87
C GLN A 19 -6.89 11.29 24.22
N ALA A 20 -6.15 11.10 23.14
CA ALA A 20 -6.32 10.02 22.16
C ALA A 20 -5.92 8.60 22.64
N GLY A 21 -5.82 8.35 23.95
CA GLY A 21 -5.47 7.04 24.50
C GLY A 21 -4.29 7.05 25.48
N VAL A 22 -3.81 5.86 25.84
CA VAL A 22 -2.66 5.64 26.74
C VAL A 22 -1.57 4.85 26.01
N VAL A 23 -0.32 5.27 26.17
CA VAL A 23 0.86 4.55 25.69
C VAL A 23 1.66 3.98 26.85
N GLY A 24 1.89 2.67 26.87
CA GLY A 24 2.70 2.02 27.92
C GLY A 24 3.49 0.82 27.42
N LEU A 25 4.48 0.41 28.20
CA LEU A 25 5.24 -0.82 28.01
C LEU A 25 4.52 -2.00 28.67
N GLU A 26 4.18 -3.01 27.87
CA GLU A 26 3.55 -4.25 28.29
C GLU A 26 4.43 -5.43 27.90
N GLY A 27 5.14 -5.98 28.88
CA GLY A 27 6.20 -6.96 28.61
C GLY A 27 7.29 -6.34 27.72
N THR A 28 7.42 -6.84 26.50
CA THR A 28 8.39 -6.35 25.50
C THR A 28 7.73 -5.56 24.36
N GLN A 29 6.47 -5.14 24.52
CA GLN A 29 5.75 -4.37 23.50
C GLN A 29 5.36 -2.99 24.03
N LEU A 30 5.52 -1.96 23.20
CA LEU A 30 4.88 -0.68 23.47
C LEU A 30 3.47 -0.72 22.89
N VAL A 31 2.48 -0.40 23.70
CA VAL A 31 1.08 -0.48 23.32
C VAL A 31 0.42 0.88 23.48
N LEU A 32 -0.14 1.40 22.39
CA LEU A 32 -1.09 2.51 22.40
C LEU A 32 -2.50 1.92 22.35
N ARG A 33 -3.36 2.31 23.30
CA ARG A 33 -4.80 2.05 23.24
C ARG A 33 -5.58 3.35 23.34
N ALA A 34 -6.42 3.62 22.36
CA ALA A 34 -7.39 4.70 22.42
C ALA A 34 -8.44 4.47 23.50
N ASP A 35 -9.03 5.56 23.97
CA ASP A 35 -10.30 5.47 24.69
C ASP A 35 -11.45 5.38 23.67
N PRO A 36 -12.60 4.81 24.04
CA PRO A 36 -13.74 4.73 23.13
C PRO A 36 -14.25 6.10 22.67
N GLY A 37 -14.55 6.23 21.37
CA GLY A 37 -15.13 7.42 20.76
C GLY A 37 -14.13 8.54 20.46
N GLU A 38 -12.83 8.28 20.58
CA GLU A 38 -11.77 9.27 20.42
C GLU A 38 -11.09 9.13 19.05
N GLN A 39 -10.99 10.23 18.29
CA GLN A 39 -10.13 10.24 17.10
C GLN A 39 -8.66 10.30 17.50
N VAL A 40 -7.89 9.30 17.10
CA VAL A 40 -6.46 9.19 17.32
C VAL A 40 -5.67 9.87 16.22
N ARG A 41 -4.76 10.76 16.61
CA ARG A 41 -3.78 11.37 15.71
C ARG A 41 -2.41 11.23 16.33
N VAL A 42 -1.66 10.21 15.91
CA VAL A 42 -0.39 9.84 16.54
C VAL A 42 0.73 9.69 15.51
N GLY A 43 1.87 10.30 15.82
CA GLY A 43 3.14 10.02 15.16
C GLY A 43 4.02 9.14 16.05
N ILE A 44 4.65 8.12 15.50
CA ILE A 44 5.53 7.20 16.22
C ILE A 44 6.90 7.27 15.56
N LEU A 45 7.88 7.75 16.32
CA LEU A 45 9.22 8.03 15.82
C LEU A 45 10.24 7.29 16.67
N GLN A 46 11.22 6.68 16.03
CA GLN A 46 12.37 6.10 16.71
C GLN A 46 13.63 6.93 16.37
N PRO A 47 13.85 8.08 17.05
CA PRO A 47 15.05 8.87 16.85
C PRO A 47 16.31 8.10 17.28
N SER A 48 17.47 8.54 16.81
CA SER A 48 18.75 8.09 17.36
C SER A 48 18.87 8.54 18.82
N GLY A 49 18.68 7.62 19.76
CA GLY A 49 18.70 7.97 21.19
C GLY A 49 18.18 6.89 22.14
N GLY A 50 17.87 5.69 21.65
CA GLY A 50 17.37 4.58 22.48
C GLY A 50 15.97 4.82 23.04
N GLN A 51 15.17 5.64 22.38
CA GLN A 51 13.79 5.93 22.75
C GLN A 51 12.87 5.79 21.54
N ILE A 52 11.65 5.35 21.79
CA ILE A 52 10.52 5.45 20.86
C ILE A 52 9.60 6.55 21.39
N ARG A 53 9.27 7.51 20.54
CA ARG A 53 8.48 8.70 20.87
C ARG A 53 7.12 8.64 20.19
N PHE A 54 6.09 8.99 20.94
CA PHE A 54 4.71 9.12 20.45
C PHE A 54 4.32 10.60 20.54
N THR A 55 4.02 11.19 19.39
CA THR A 55 3.55 12.57 19.23
C THR A 55 2.02 12.62 19.17
N GLY A 56 1.44 13.80 19.38
CA GLY A 56 -0.01 13.97 19.46
C GLY A 56 -0.45 14.19 20.90
N THR A 57 -1.57 13.58 21.31
CA THR A 57 -2.13 13.71 22.66
C THR A 57 -2.30 12.40 23.45
N PRO A 58 -1.48 11.33 23.26
CA PRO A 58 -1.60 10.16 24.12
C PRO A 58 -1.15 10.49 25.57
N ARG A 59 -1.80 9.84 26.53
CA ARG A 59 -1.40 9.85 27.94
C ARG A 59 -0.23 8.89 28.18
N VAL A 60 0.59 9.24 29.15
CA VAL A 60 1.70 8.40 29.62
C VAL A 60 1.17 7.23 30.43
N GLY A 61 1.51 6.02 30.02
CA GLY A 61 1.31 4.78 30.75
C GLY A 61 2.62 4.24 31.35
N ALA A 62 2.55 3.01 31.86
CA ALA A 62 3.68 2.37 32.55
C ALA A 62 4.93 2.28 31.66
N GLY A 63 6.11 2.52 32.25
CA GLY A 63 7.40 2.38 31.55
C GLY A 63 7.75 3.51 30.57
N CYS A 64 6.87 4.50 30.38
CA CYS A 64 7.12 5.68 29.57
C CYS A 64 7.12 6.95 30.42
N VAL A 65 7.58 8.06 29.85
CA VAL A 65 7.61 9.37 30.50
C VAL A 65 7.07 10.45 29.56
N ALA A 66 6.48 11.51 30.12
CA ALA A 66 6.19 12.71 29.34
C ALA A 66 7.50 13.46 29.08
N ALA A 67 7.78 13.80 27.84
CA ALA A 67 8.96 14.56 27.44
C ALA A 67 8.60 15.50 26.29
N ASP A 68 8.81 16.80 26.46
CA ASP A 68 8.60 17.82 25.41
C ASP A 68 7.21 17.81 24.74
N GLY A 69 6.16 17.46 25.49
CA GLY A 69 4.79 17.34 24.96
C GLY A 69 4.52 16.04 24.21
N GLU A 70 5.44 15.07 24.26
CA GLU A 70 5.34 13.74 23.69
C GLU A 70 5.38 12.68 24.80
N VAL A 71 5.05 11.43 24.45
CA VAL A 71 5.33 10.27 25.30
C VAL A 71 6.60 9.60 24.81
N ALA A 72 7.64 9.54 25.66
CA ALA A 72 8.89 8.87 25.38
C ALA A 72 8.99 7.56 26.15
N CYS A 73 9.26 6.46 25.44
CA CYS A 73 9.42 5.13 25.99
C CYS A 73 10.83 4.60 25.68
N PRO A 74 11.45 3.79 26.56
CA PRO A 74 12.74 3.18 26.29
C PRO A 74 12.64 2.21 25.11
N GLU A 75 13.63 2.22 24.23
CA GLU A 75 13.75 1.26 23.12
C GLU A 75 14.33 -0.09 23.60
N THR A 76 15.20 -0.05 24.61
CA THR A 76 15.87 -1.26 25.13
C THR A 76 14.86 -2.29 25.61
N GLY A 77 14.91 -3.48 25.02
CA GLY A 77 14.00 -4.58 25.35
C GLY A 77 12.66 -4.54 24.62
N VAL A 78 12.39 -3.50 23.82
CA VAL A 78 11.19 -3.43 22.97
C VAL A 78 11.39 -4.29 21.73
N THR A 79 10.41 -5.16 21.50
CA THR A 79 10.36 -6.13 20.40
C THR A 79 9.29 -5.79 19.37
N GLY A 80 8.44 -4.80 19.63
CA GLY A 80 7.42 -4.34 18.71
C GLY A 80 6.56 -3.23 19.29
N VAL A 81 5.79 -2.59 18.41
CA VAL A 81 4.80 -1.57 18.76
C VAL A 81 3.43 -2.05 18.31
N VAL A 82 2.43 -1.89 19.17
CA VAL A 82 1.03 -2.20 18.91
C VAL A 82 0.23 -0.91 19.07
N VAL A 83 -0.61 -0.60 18.09
CA VAL A 83 -1.50 0.58 18.11
C VAL A 83 -2.91 0.09 17.87
N GLN A 84 -3.80 0.44 18.80
CA GLN A 84 -5.23 0.13 18.76
C GLN A 84 -5.98 1.43 18.88
N THR A 85 -6.57 1.91 17.78
CA THR A 85 -7.28 3.19 17.75
C THR A 85 -8.80 3.03 17.89
N GLY A 86 -9.33 1.88 17.47
CA GLY A 86 -10.65 1.41 17.89
C GLY A 86 -11.77 1.93 17.00
N ASP A 87 -12.15 3.20 17.15
CA ASP A 87 -13.24 3.82 16.39
C ASP A 87 -12.94 5.29 16.05
N GLY A 88 -13.66 5.80 15.06
CA GLY A 88 -13.49 7.16 14.54
C GLY A 88 -12.43 7.24 13.44
N ASP A 89 -12.34 8.42 12.82
CA ASP A 89 -11.41 8.65 11.70
C ASP A 89 -9.98 8.93 12.22
N ASP A 90 -9.16 7.90 12.25
CA ASP A 90 -7.84 7.92 12.85
C ASP A 90 -6.72 8.27 11.87
N ARG A 91 -5.62 8.76 12.41
CA ARG A 91 -4.40 9.06 11.67
C ARG A 91 -3.18 8.55 12.42
N VAL A 92 -2.54 7.53 11.87
CA VAL A 92 -1.33 6.92 12.44
C VAL A 92 -0.17 7.07 11.47
N SER A 93 0.95 7.62 11.91
CA SER A 93 2.19 7.67 11.13
C SER A 93 3.34 7.08 11.92
N SER A 94 4.04 6.10 11.38
CA SER A 94 5.09 5.36 12.08
C SER A 94 6.38 5.31 11.27
N PHE A 95 7.49 5.60 11.93
CA PHE A 95 8.86 5.54 11.42
C PHE A 95 9.75 4.87 12.47
N ILE A 96 9.67 3.54 12.53
CA ILE A 96 10.35 2.73 13.55
C ILE A 96 11.12 1.55 12.91
N ASN A 97 12.05 0.97 13.66
CA ASN A 97 12.87 -0.16 13.20
C ASN A 97 12.47 -1.50 13.84
N VAL A 98 11.46 -1.50 14.71
CA VAL A 98 10.84 -2.71 15.28
C VAL A 98 9.55 -3.06 14.53
N PRO A 99 9.04 -4.31 14.64
CA PRO A 99 7.74 -4.69 14.10
C PRO A 99 6.61 -3.79 14.60
N LEU A 100 5.65 -3.50 13.72
CA LEU A 100 4.46 -2.71 13.99
C LEU A 100 3.20 -3.54 13.76
N THR A 101 2.26 -3.47 14.70
CA THR A 101 0.88 -3.94 14.52
C THR A 101 -0.07 -2.76 14.67
N LEU A 102 -0.90 -2.51 13.66
CA LEU A 102 -1.95 -1.49 13.67
C LEU A 102 -3.31 -2.18 13.55
N THR A 103 -4.23 -1.83 14.45
CA THR A 103 -5.65 -2.17 14.36
C THR A 103 -6.41 -0.86 14.50
N LEU A 104 -6.94 -0.36 13.39
CA LEU A 104 -7.53 0.98 13.35
C LEU A 104 -9.02 0.94 13.70
N GLY A 105 -9.74 -0.04 13.18
CA GLY A 105 -11.09 -0.35 13.61
C GLY A 105 -12.11 0.38 12.75
N GLY A 106 -13.14 0.98 13.34
CA GLY A 106 -14.23 1.55 12.54
C GLY A 106 -14.07 3.04 12.29
N GLY A 107 -13.96 3.47 11.04
CA GLY A 107 -13.80 4.88 10.65
C GLY A 107 -13.07 5.02 9.33
N ASP A 108 -13.07 6.21 8.72
CA ASP A 108 -12.27 6.44 7.50
C ASP A 108 -10.82 6.77 7.90
N ASP A 109 -9.97 5.74 7.98
CA ASP A 109 -8.64 5.85 8.57
C ASP A 109 -7.53 6.23 7.58
N VAL A 110 -6.47 6.83 8.11
CA VAL A 110 -5.25 7.11 7.35
C VAL A 110 -4.02 6.58 8.08
N PHE A 111 -3.26 5.72 7.43
CA PHE A 111 -2.01 5.22 7.99
C PHE A 111 -0.79 5.35 7.08
N PHE A 112 0.35 5.62 7.70
CA PHE A 112 1.67 5.48 7.13
C PHE A 112 2.50 4.56 8.04
N ALA A 113 2.79 3.35 7.57
CA ALA A 113 3.44 2.31 8.36
C ALA A 113 4.83 1.99 7.81
N GLN A 114 5.86 2.70 8.26
CA GLN A 114 7.26 2.37 8.00
C GLN A 114 7.86 1.66 9.22
N ALA A 115 8.10 0.36 9.06
CA ALA A 115 8.56 -0.53 10.13
C ALA A 115 9.48 -1.63 9.57
N SER A 116 10.16 -2.39 10.44
CA SER A 116 10.91 -3.57 9.96
C SER A 116 9.98 -4.67 9.43
N ALA A 117 8.83 -4.84 10.08
CA ALA A 117 7.69 -5.62 9.65
C ALA A 117 6.39 -4.88 10.00
N ALA A 118 5.35 -5.01 9.18
CA ALA A 118 4.06 -4.36 9.44
C ALA A 118 2.91 -5.36 9.35
N THR A 119 2.03 -5.36 10.35
CA THR A 119 0.70 -5.98 10.27
C THR A 119 -0.31 -4.86 10.46
N VAL A 120 -1.20 -4.67 9.49
CA VAL A 120 -2.20 -3.61 9.49
C VAL A 120 -3.56 -4.24 9.19
N ASP A 121 -4.51 -3.95 10.06
CA ASP A 121 -5.93 -4.16 9.90
C ASP A 121 -6.58 -2.78 10.01
N ALA A 122 -7.03 -2.23 8.87
CA ALA A 122 -7.62 -0.90 8.85
C ALA A 122 -9.06 -0.96 9.39
N GLY A 123 -9.84 -1.97 9.01
CA GLY A 123 -11.15 -2.26 9.58
C GLY A 123 -12.29 -1.79 8.67
N PRO A 124 -13.51 -1.56 9.19
CA PRO A 124 -14.57 -1.00 8.37
C PRO A 124 -14.44 0.52 8.20
N GLY A 125 -14.48 0.99 6.96
CA GLY A 125 -14.31 2.39 6.58
C GLY A 125 -13.70 2.52 5.20
N ASN A 126 -13.59 3.74 4.67
CA ASN A 126 -12.89 3.99 3.40
C ASN A 126 -11.44 4.41 3.68
N ASP A 127 -10.57 3.42 3.87
CA ASP A 127 -9.26 3.64 4.44
C ASP A 127 -8.22 4.05 3.40
N ARG A 128 -7.19 4.72 3.88
CA ARG A 128 -6.06 5.15 3.06
C ARG A 128 -4.74 4.77 3.71
N GLY A 129 -4.03 3.88 3.07
CA GLY A 129 -2.87 3.23 3.64
C GLY A 129 -1.64 3.30 2.77
N TYR A 130 -0.50 3.58 3.39
CA TYR A 130 0.80 3.28 2.82
C TYR A 130 1.63 2.48 3.82
N SER A 131 2.13 1.31 3.40
CA SER A 131 3.02 0.48 4.21
C SER A 131 4.37 0.30 3.51
N GLN A 132 5.45 0.49 4.25
CA GLN A 132 6.82 0.22 3.80
C GLN A 132 7.51 -0.70 4.82
N ALA A 133 7.63 -1.97 4.47
CA ALA A 133 8.25 -2.97 5.34
C ALA A 133 8.92 -4.10 4.56
N ARG A 134 9.83 -4.84 5.23
CA ARG A 134 10.49 -6.02 4.65
C ARG A 134 9.56 -7.23 4.56
N SER A 135 8.59 -7.28 5.46
CA SER A 135 7.46 -8.20 5.46
C SER A 135 6.23 -7.42 5.89
N ALA A 136 5.11 -7.65 5.21
CA ALA A 136 3.89 -6.89 5.42
C ALA A 136 2.66 -7.77 5.26
N ASN A 137 1.68 -7.57 6.14
CA ASN A 137 0.32 -8.05 5.98
C ASN A 137 -0.61 -6.85 6.16
N VAL A 138 -1.21 -6.37 5.07
CA VAL A 138 -2.10 -5.22 5.08
C VAL A 138 -3.48 -5.67 4.62
N VAL A 139 -4.49 -5.40 5.45
CA VAL A 139 -5.90 -5.66 5.18
C VAL A 139 -6.64 -4.32 5.29
N GLY A 140 -7.39 -3.97 4.26
CA GLY A 140 -8.31 -2.82 4.26
C GLY A 140 -9.48 -3.13 5.17
N GLY A 141 -10.40 -3.97 4.72
CA GLY A 141 -11.49 -4.46 5.54
C GLY A 141 -12.80 -4.32 4.79
N ALA A 142 -13.71 -3.47 5.26
CA ALA A 142 -14.97 -3.23 4.56
C ALA A 142 -15.12 -1.75 4.23
N GLY A 143 -15.29 -1.41 2.96
CA GLY A 143 -15.39 -0.04 2.45
C GLY A 143 -14.49 0.12 1.22
N ASP A 144 -14.44 1.33 0.65
CA ASP A 144 -13.70 1.59 -0.58
C ASP A 144 -12.27 2.05 -0.29
N ASP A 145 -11.35 1.09 -0.15
CA ASP A 145 -10.02 1.32 0.37
C ASP A 145 -9.00 1.75 -0.69
N ARG A 146 -7.96 2.46 -0.25
CA ARG A 146 -6.81 2.84 -1.08
C ARG A 146 -5.52 2.47 -0.38
N LEU A 147 -4.96 1.33 -0.78
CA LEU A 147 -3.81 0.75 -0.10
C LEU A 147 -2.61 0.64 -1.03
N GLU A 148 -1.49 1.20 -0.57
CA GLU A 148 -0.19 1.09 -1.22
C GLU A 148 0.78 0.28 -0.34
N LEU A 149 1.36 -0.78 -0.91
CA LEU A 149 2.41 -1.56 -0.28
C LEU A 149 3.73 -1.33 -1.01
N GLU A 150 4.66 -0.67 -0.34
CA GLU A 150 6.04 -0.58 -0.75
C GLU A 150 6.90 -1.67 -0.13
N THR A 151 7.65 -2.39 -0.96
CA THR A 151 8.53 -3.45 -0.49
C THR A 151 9.88 -3.47 -1.18
N ASN A 152 10.92 -3.67 -0.38
CA ASN A 152 12.28 -4.02 -0.78
C ASN A 152 12.71 -5.39 -0.19
N GLY A 153 11.77 -6.10 0.44
CA GLY A 153 12.03 -7.25 1.29
C GLY A 153 11.95 -8.60 0.58
N LEU A 154 12.43 -9.61 1.30
CA LEU A 154 12.34 -11.03 0.93
C LEU A 154 11.27 -11.77 1.75
N GLY A 155 10.63 -11.09 2.70
CA GLY A 155 9.64 -11.68 3.60
C GLY A 155 8.28 -11.94 2.92
N PRO A 156 7.35 -12.59 3.63
CA PRO A 156 5.97 -12.71 3.15
C PRO A 156 5.34 -11.31 3.02
N LEU A 157 4.60 -11.12 1.94
CA LEU A 157 3.95 -9.86 1.58
C LEU A 157 2.52 -10.16 1.15
N ARG A 158 1.55 -9.60 1.86
CA ARG A 158 0.12 -9.69 1.57
C ARG A 158 -0.48 -8.30 1.56
N LEU A 159 -1.32 -8.07 0.57
CA LEU A 159 -2.18 -6.90 0.43
C LEU A 159 -3.59 -7.41 0.14
N ASP A 160 -4.54 -7.04 0.99
CA ASP A 160 -5.94 -7.46 0.92
C ASP A 160 -6.81 -6.21 0.95
N GLY A 161 -7.66 -6.03 -0.07
CA GLY A 161 -8.63 -4.94 -0.09
C GLY A 161 -9.75 -5.23 0.89
N GLY A 162 -10.50 -6.30 0.61
CA GLY A 162 -11.56 -6.75 1.47
C GLY A 162 -12.89 -6.62 0.74
N ALA A 163 -13.94 -6.11 1.38
CA ALA A 163 -15.21 -5.88 0.72
C ALA A 163 -15.37 -4.40 0.37
N GLY A 164 -15.76 -4.07 -0.86
CA GLY A 164 -15.90 -2.69 -1.33
C GLY A 164 -15.17 -2.49 -2.64
N ASP A 165 -15.15 -1.27 -3.18
CA ASP A 165 -14.49 -0.96 -4.44
C ASP A 165 -13.06 -0.45 -4.18
N ASP A 166 -12.10 -1.38 -4.11
CA ASP A 166 -10.76 -1.08 -3.61
C ASP A 166 -9.76 -0.65 -4.69
N THR A 167 -8.75 0.11 -4.29
CA THR A 167 -7.54 0.38 -5.09
C THR A 167 -6.31 -0.14 -4.38
N LEU A 168 -5.70 -1.18 -4.96
CA LEU A 168 -4.55 -1.87 -4.39
C LEU A 168 -3.31 -1.65 -5.25
N ARG A 169 -2.22 -1.13 -4.67
CA ARG A 169 -1.00 -0.83 -5.42
C ARG A 169 0.24 -1.41 -4.77
N VAL A 170 1.00 -2.15 -5.55
CA VAL A 170 2.33 -2.63 -5.15
C VAL A 170 3.40 -1.70 -5.73
N ILE A 171 4.18 -1.11 -4.83
CA ILE A 171 5.36 -0.31 -5.14
C ILE A 171 6.60 -1.09 -4.72
N SER A 172 7.66 -0.97 -5.50
CA SER A 172 8.94 -1.55 -5.12
C SER A 172 10.05 -0.73 -5.75
N PRO A 173 10.52 0.30 -5.04
CA PRO A 173 11.62 1.13 -5.51
C PRO A 173 12.88 0.27 -5.58
N GLY A 174 13.80 0.65 -6.47
CA GLY A 174 15.08 -0.04 -6.60
C GLY A 174 15.17 -1.06 -7.74
N ILE A 175 14.21 -1.10 -8.67
CA ILE A 175 14.52 -1.66 -10.00
C ILE A 175 14.30 -0.66 -11.13
N SER A 176 15.36 0.10 -11.38
CA SER A 176 15.60 0.82 -12.63
C SER A 176 15.89 -0.15 -13.79
N TRP A 177 14.96 -1.04 -14.17
CA TRP A 177 15.11 -1.86 -15.37
C TRP A 177 15.14 -0.98 -16.65
N PRO A 178 16.10 -1.09 -17.57
CA PRO A 178 16.95 -2.24 -17.78
C PRO A 178 18.38 -1.90 -17.38
N TYR A 179 18.90 -2.45 -16.28
CA TYR A 179 20.31 -2.77 -16.34
C TYR A 179 20.46 -3.83 -17.43
N PRO A 180 21.30 -3.60 -18.46
CA PRO A 180 21.83 -4.71 -19.25
C PRO A 180 22.34 -5.76 -18.27
N ARG A 181 22.21 -7.04 -18.65
CA ARG A 181 22.98 -8.11 -18.03
C ARG A 181 24.37 -7.56 -17.71
N ASP A 182 24.71 -7.43 -16.43
CA ASP A 182 26.11 -7.56 -16.08
C ASP A 182 26.41 -9.06 -16.10
N GLU A 183 26.39 -9.60 -17.33
CA GLU A 183 26.80 -10.97 -17.64
C GLU A 183 28.25 -11.20 -17.21
N ARG A 184 29.04 -10.14 -16.93
CA ARG A 184 30.42 -10.28 -16.47
C ARG A 184 30.52 -10.85 -15.06
N ASN A 185 29.48 -10.70 -14.23
CA ASN A 185 29.57 -11.06 -12.81
C ASN A 185 28.63 -12.19 -12.36
N GLY A 186 27.76 -12.70 -13.24
CA GLY A 186 26.90 -13.86 -12.92
C GLY A 186 25.98 -13.69 -11.70
N ALA A 187 25.82 -12.48 -11.18
CA ALA A 187 25.10 -12.24 -9.94
C ALA A 187 23.59 -12.49 -10.16
N PRO A 188 22.95 -13.37 -9.38
CA PRO A 188 21.52 -13.63 -9.49
C PRO A 188 20.73 -12.34 -9.22
N ARG A 189 19.67 -12.12 -10.01
CA ARG A 189 18.74 -11.00 -9.78
C ARG A 189 18.23 -11.09 -8.33
N PRO A 190 18.25 -9.99 -7.55
CA PRO A 190 17.67 -10.01 -6.21
C PRO A 190 16.22 -10.47 -6.34
N ARG A 191 15.89 -11.59 -5.68
CA ARG A 191 14.57 -12.20 -5.72
C ARG A 191 13.65 -11.37 -4.84
N ILE A 192 12.99 -10.35 -5.38
CA ILE A 192 11.95 -9.67 -4.61
C ILE A 192 10.83 -10.67 -4.31
N ALA A 193 10.38 -10.69 -3.06
CA ALA A 193 9.24 -11.51 -2.68
C ALA A 193 8.01 -11.08 -3.50
N ARG A 194 7.21 -12.06 -3.90
CA ARG A 194 5.97 -11.80 -4.63
C ARG A 194 4.92 -11.33 -3.65
N VAL A 195 4.22 -10.26 -3.96
CA VAL A 195 3.07 -9.85 -3.16
C VAL A 195 1.88 -10.74 -3.51
N ALA A 196 1.27 -11.34 -2.50
CA ALA A 196 -0.06 -11.93 -2.62
C ALA A 196 -1.10 -10.82 -2.51
N ILE A 197 -1.92 -10.65 -3.54
CA ILE A 197 -2.94 -9.61 -3.60
C ILE A 197 -4.30 -10.32 -3.58
N THR A 198 -5.16 -9.94 -2.64
CA THR A 198 -6.57 -10.35 -2.57
C THR A 198 -7.39 -9.10 -2.78
N CYS A 199 -8.35 -9.14 -3.69
CA CYS A 199 -9.20 -7.97 -3.95
C CYS A 199 -10.49 -8.09 -3.14
N GLY A 200 -11.09 -9.30 -3.12
CA GLY A 200 -12.30 -9.59 -2.35
C GLY A 200 -13.58 -9.29 -3.15
N PRO A 201 -14.75 -9.16 -2.50
CA PRO A 201 -15.99 -8.78 -3.19
C PRO A 201 -16.04 -7.28 -3.46
N GLY A 202 -16.09 -6.89 -4.73
CA GLY A 202 -15.99 -5.48 -5.10
C GLY A 202 -15.94 -5.25 -6.61
N ALA A 203 -15.73 -4.00 -7.00
CA ALA A 203 -15.22 -3.61 -8.31
C ALA A 203 -13.79 -3.06 -8.19
N ASP A 204 -12.85 -3.95 -7.90
CA ASP A 204 -11.52 -3.58 -7.46
C ASP A 204 -10.60 -3.17 -8.60
N HIS A 205 -9.56 -2.43 -8.24
CA HIS A 205 -8.48 -2.03 -9.12
C HIS A 205 -7.11 -2.31 -8.52
N TRP A 206 -6.44 -3.35 -9.03
CA TRP A 206 -5.08 -3.68 -8.61
C TRP A 206 -4.02 -3.20 -9.62
N ILE A 207 -2.90 -2.70 -9.10
CA ILE A 207 -1.72 -2.26 -9.87
C ILE A 207 -0.50 -2.99 -9.31
N ALA A 208 0.09 -3.88 -10.11
CA ALA A 208 1.17 -4.74 -9.67
C ALA A 208 2.24 -4.97 -10.76
N ARG A 209 3.25 -5.77 -10.42
CA ARG A 209 4.31 -6.19 -11.34
C ARG A 209 4.06 -7.60 -11.85
N PRO A 210 4.74 -8.04 -12.93
CA PRO A 210 4.48 -9.35 -13.54
C PRO A 210 4.66 -10.57 -12.63
N HIS A 211 5.41 -10.46 -11.54
CA HIS A 211 5.68 -11.57 -10.62
C HIS A 211 4.70 -11.65 -9.44
N ASP A 212 3.97 -10.57 -9.17
CA ASP A 212 2.99 -10.49 -8.10
C ASP A 212 1.78 -11.41 -8.40
N LYS A 213 1.03 -11.71 -7.35
CA LYS A 213 -0.03 -12.70 -7.38
C LYS A 213 -1.38 -12.10 -6.97
N PRO A 214 -2.05 -11.34 -7.87
CA PRO A 214 -3.50 -11.18 -7.83
C PRO A 214 -4.16 -12.56 -7.73
N GLY A 215 -4.97 -12.73 -6.69
CA GLY A 215 -5.66 -13.95 -6.30
C GLY A 215 -7.17 -13.74 -6.35
N ASP A 216 -7.85 -14.15 -5.27
CA ASP A 216 -9.31 -14.16 -5.19
C ASP A 216 -9.90 -12.74 -5.26
N GLY A 217 -11.07 -12.62 -5.89
CA GLY A 217 -11.75 -11.35 -6.18
C GLY A 217 -11.19 -10.58 -7.37
N CYS A 218 -9.89 -10.64 -7.60
CA CYS A 218 -9.21 -9.79 -8.58
C CYS A 218 -9.53 -10.11 -10.06
N ALA A 219 -9.44 -9.10 -10.93
CA ALA A 219 -9.37 -9.29 -12.38
C ALA A 219 -8.28 -10.32 -12.79
N PRO A 220 -8.51 -11.15 -13.82
CA PRO A 220 -7.53 -12.09 -14.33
C PRO A 220 -6.20 -11.43 -14.69
N ARG A 221 -5.10 -12.08 -14.32
CA ARG A 221 -3.73 -11.60 -14.58
C ARG A 221 -3.10 -12.25 -15.82
N VAL A 222 -2.02 -11.63 -16.29
CA VAL A 222 -1.08 -12.20 -17.27
C VAL A 222 0.14 -12.78 -16.55
N THR A 223 0.37 -14.07 -16.74
CA THR A 223 1.54 -14.80 -16.19
C THR A 223 2.56 -15.10 -17.28
N GLY A 224 3.79 -15.46 -16.91
CA GLY A 224 4.80 -15.92 -17.88
C GLY A 224 5.36 -14.83 -18.79
N ILE A 225 5.21 -13.56 -18.40
CA ILE A 225 5.87 -12.43 -19.06
C ILE A 225 7.35 -12.43 -18.64
N THR A 226 8.24 -12.42 -19.60
CA THR A 226 9.67 -12.18 -19.38
C THR A 226 9.99 -10.72 -19.73
N PRO A 227 10.38 -9.86 -18.77
CA PRO A 227 10.55 -8.43 -19.00
C PRO A 227 11.74 -8.06 -19.91
N ASP A 228 12.51 -9.02 -20.42
CA ASP A 228 13.75 -8.75 -21.14
C ASP A 228 13.53 -8.12 -22.52
N THR A 229 12.59 -8.65 -23.30
CA THR A 229 12.24 -8.15 -24.64
C THR A 229 10.76 -8.32 -24.91
N VAL A 230 10.11 -7.27 -25.42
CA VAL A 230 8.73 -7.33 -25.90
C VAL A 230 8.68 -7.44 -27.42
N SER A 231 7.96 -8.42 -27.91
CA SER A 231 7.68 -8.59 -29.34
C SER A 231 6.73 -7.53 -29.89
N ARG A 232 6.88 -7.20 -31.17
CA ARG A 232 6.08 -6.16 -31.83
C ARG A 232 4.60 -6.50 -32.02
N ALA A 233 4.23 -7.76 -31.82
CA ALA A 233 2.85 -8.26 -31.88
C ALA A 233 2.38 -8.81 -30.52
N PHE A 234 3.01 -8.32 -29.43
CA PHE A 234 2.86 -8.75 -28.03
C PHE A 234 2.35 -10.19 -27.89
N ARG A 235 3.28 -11.14 -28.00
CA ARG A 235 3.04 -12.59 -27.90
C ARG A 235 3.59 -13.15 -26.60
N GLU A 236 3.44 -12.40 -25.52
CA GLU A 236 4.03 -12.71 -24.23
C GLU A 236 2.98 -13.00 -23.17
N GLY A 237 3.31 -14.01 -22.37
CA GLY A 237 2.50 -14.43 -21.25
C GLY A 237 1.20 -15.14 -21.61
N ARG A 238 0.45 -15.45 -20.55
CA ARG A 238 -0.78 -16.22 -20.58
C ARG A 238 -1.80 -15.58 -19.64
N LEU A 239 -3.00 -15.33 -20.17
CA LEU A 239 -4.15 -14.94 -19.37
C LEU A 239 -4.61 -16.12 -18.52
N THR A 240 -4.88 -15.83 -17.25
CA THR A 240 -5.37 -16.80 -16.26
C THR A 240 -6.87 -17.05 -16.36
N GLY A 241 -7.62 -16.12 -16.95
CA GLY A 241 -9.06 -16.19 -17.18
C GLY A 241 -9.48 -15.32 -18.38
N PRO A 242 -10.76 -15.31 -18.77
CA PRO A 242 -11.29 -14.40 -19.79
C PRO A 242 -11.14 -12.94 -19.36
N ALA A 243 -10.57 -12.09 -20.22
CA ALA A 243 -10.41 -10.68 -19.93
C ALA A 243 -10.40 -9.84 -21.22
N SER A 244 -10.80 -8.59 -21.09
CA SER A 244 -10.56 -7.54 -22.08
C SER A 244 -9.52 -6.57 -21.56
N GLY A 245 -8.91 -5.78 -22.45
CA GLY A 245 -7.88 -4.88 -21.98
C GLY A 245 -7.09 -4.20 -23.08
N THR A 246 -5.98 -3.60 -22.67
CA THR A 246 -5.05 -2.93 -23.57
C THR A 246 -3.62 -3.24 -23.21
N VAL A 247 -2.76 -3.24 -24.22
CA VAL A 247 -1.31 -3.26 -24.07
C VAL A 247 -0.79 -1.94 -24.63
N THR A 248 -0.04 -1.20 -23.83
CA THR A 248 0.55 0.08 -24.22
C THR A 248 2.04 0.06 -23.97
N LEU A 249 2.81 0.41 -25.01
CA LEU A 249 4.25 0.58 -24.94
C LEU A 249 4.54 2.08 -24.99
N ARG A 250 5.28 2.61 -24.02
CA ARG A 250 5.73 4.01 -23.99
C ARG A 250 7.23 4.08 -23.92
N ARG A 251 7.84 5.07 -24.57
CA ARG A 251 9.29 5.28 -24.53
C ARG A 251 9.72 5.61 -23.11
N ARG A 252 10.79 4.97 -22.62
CA ARG A 252 11.42 5.40 -21.37
C ARG A 252 12.25 6.65 -21.66
N VAL A 253 11.86 7.77 -21.08
CA VAL A 253 12.72 8.95 -21.01
C VAL A 253 13.40 8.88 -19.65
N PHE A 254 14.73 8.85 -19.65
CA PHE A 254 15.53 8.77 -18.42
C PHE A 254 15.73 10.13 -17.74
N GLN A 255 15.34 11.22 -18.41
CA GLN A 255 15.64 12.59 -18.01
C GLN A 255 14.55 13.50 -18.62
N ASP A 256 13.94 14.33 -17.79
CA ASP A 256 12.89 15.31 -18.07
C ASP A 256 11.44 14.82 -18.09
N ASP A 257 10.61 15.72 -17.55
CA ASP A 257 9.15 15.80 -17.43
C ASP A 257 8.38 15.72 -18.77
N ARG A 258 9.02 15.24 -19.83
CA ARG A 258 8.36 15.08 -21.13
C ARG A 258 7.37 13.92 -21.06
N PRO A 259 6.13 14.09 -21.57
CA PRO A 259 5.15 13.03 -21.60
C PRO A 259 5.72 11.82 -22.35
N ARG A 260 5.72 10.64 -21.70
CA ARG A 260 6.26 9.41 -22.27
C ARG A 260 5.55 9.10 -23.59
N GLN A 261 6.24 9.31 -24.72
CA GLN A 261 5.67 9.10 -26.05
C GLN A 261 5.20 7.65 -26.21
N ARG A 262 3.92 7.48 -26.59
CA ARG A 262 3.35 6.17 -26.92
C ARG A 262 4.05 5.61 -28.16
N VAL A 263 4.66 4.44 -28.04
CA VAL A 263 5.38 3.73 -29.11
C VAL A 263 4.42 2.83 -29.87
N ALA A 264 3.63 2.05 -29.13
CA ALA A 264 2.63 1.16 -29.70
C ALA A 264 1.47 0.94 -28.72
N HIS A 265 0.32 0.54 -29.26
CA HIS A 265 -0.88 0.25 -28.49
C HIS A 265 -1.71 -0.82 -29.19
N GLY A 266 -2.40 -1.64 -28.42
CA GLY A 266 -3.41 -2.56 -28.94
C GLY A 266 -4.42 -2.90 -27.86
N SER A 267 -5.64 -3.25 -28.28
CA SER A 267 -6.69 -3.77 -27.43
C SER A 267 -6.85 -5.27 -27.64
N PHE A 268 -7.40 -5.95 -26.64
CA PHE A 268 -7.75 -7.36 -26.76
C PHE A 268 -9.05 -7.67 -26.03
N ASN A 269 -9.73 -8.71 -26.50
CA ASN A 269 -10.79 -9.42 -25.81
C ASN A 269 -10.49 -10.91 -26.01
N ALA A 270 -10.02 -11.58 -24.95
CA ALA A 270 -9.43 -12.91 -25.06
C ALA A 270 -9.88 -13.83 -23.93
N ARG A 271 -9.95 -15.12 -24.24
CA ARG A 271 -10.18 -16.19 -23.25
C ARG A 271 -8.88 -16.53 -22.52
N ARG A 272 -8.99 -17.37 -21.48
CA ARG A 272 -7.83 -18.00 -20.82
C ARG A 272 -6.92 -18.65 -21.85
N GLY A 273 -5.61 -18.39 -21.76
CA GLY A 273 -4.63 -18.94 -22.70
C GLY A 273 -3.53 -17.95 -23.10
N PRO A 274 -2.75 -18.25 -24.14
CA PRO A 274 -1.71 -17.37 -24.64
C PRO A 274 -2.26 -15.99 -25.03
N LEU A 275 -1.64 -14.92 -24.53
CA LEU A 275 -2.04 -13.56 -24.89
C LEU A 275 -1.33 -13.14 -26.19
N ARG A 276 -2.12 -12.70 -27.17
CA ARG A 276 -1.64 -12.20 -28.46
C ARG A 276 -2.36 -10.90 -28.76
N VAL A 277 -1.62 -9.79 -28.83
CA VAL A 277 -2.20 -8.47 -29.06
C VAL A 277 -1.54 -7.82 -30.27
N PRO A 278 -2.26 -7.62 -31.39
CA PRO A 278 -1.74 -6.83 -32.49
C PRO A 278 -1.52 -5.40 -31.98
N LEU A 279 -0.30 -4.88 -32.15
CA LEU A 279 0.04 -3.53 -31.72
C LEU A 279 0.13 -2.59 -32.92
N GLU A 280 -0.69 -1.54 -32.90
CA GLU A 280 -0.58 -0.41 -33.81
C GLU A 280 0.63 0.44 -33.45
N ARG A 281 1.49 0.71 -34.42
CA ARG A 281 2.74 1.45 -34.20
C ARG A 281 2.57 2.92 -34.47
N THR A 282 3.30 3.71 -33.70
CA THR A 282 3.59 5.10 -34.06
C THR A 282 4.89 5.18 -34.88
N LYS A 283 5.09 6.30 -35.59
CA LYS A 283 6.34 6.59 -36.33
C LYS A 283 7.61 6.49 -35.44
N ALA A 284 7.47 6.59 -34.13
CA ALA A 284 8.56 6.56 -33.14
C ALA A 284 9.17 5.16 -32.87
N ALA A 285 8.57 4.08 -33.40
CA ALA A 285 8.97 2.69 -33.13
C ALA A 285 10.19 2.21 -33.96
N ARG A 286 11.29 2.98 -34.01
CA ARG A 286 12.54 2.56 -34.68
C ARG A 286 13.64 2.22 -33.64
N ARG A 287 14.29 1.06 -33.81
CA ARG A 287 15.38 0.47 -32.98
C ARG A 287 14.97 -0.21 -31.66
N ARG A 288 15.87 -1.06 -31.14
CA ARG A 288 15.83 -1.68 -29.80
C ARG A 288 15.91 -0.60 -28.72
N GLN A 289 14.77 -0.03 -28.35
CA GLN A 289 14.69 1.02 -27.33
C GLN A 289 14.06 0.48 -26.04
N PRO A 290 14.46 1.02 -24.87
CA PRO A 290 13.79 0.73 -23.61
C PRO A 290 12.36 1.31 -23.64
N VAL A 291 11.40 0.48 -23.30
CA VAL A 291 9.98 0.83 -23.23
C VAL A 291 9.42 0.49 -21.86
N ALA A 292 8.50 1.33 -21.38
CA ALA A 292 7.57 0.97 -20.34
C ALA A 292 6.37 0.27 -20.97
N VAL A 293 6.09 -0.94 -20.52
CA VAL A 293 4.93 -1.74 -20.91
C VAL A 293 3.90 -1.62 -19.81
N LYS A 294 2.68 -1.28 -20.20
CA LYS A 294 1.49 -1.30 -19.36
C LYS A 294 0.48 -2.25 -19.98
N ILE A 295 0.00 -3.21 -19.20
CA ILE A 295 -1.08 -4.12 -19.58
C ILE A 295 -2.26 -3.82 -18.67
N GLY A 296 -3.31 -3.21 -19.22
CA GLY A 296 -4.59 -3.06 -18.53
C GLY A 296 -5.48 -4.26 -18.80
N LEU A 297 -6.15 -4.75 -17.77
CA LEU A 297 -7.00 -5.94 -17.74
C LEU A 297 -8.36 -5.55 -17.15
N ARG A 298 -9.43 -6.13 -17.68
CA ARG A 298 -10.81 -5.97 -17.19
C ARG A 298 -11.57 -7.28 -17.29
N ALA A 299 -12.29 -7.64 -16.24
CA ALA A 299 -13.22 -8.77 -16.23
C ALA A 299 -14.46 -8.39 -15.41
N GLY A 300 -15.57 -8.06 -16.08
CA GLY A 300 -16.69 -7.44 -15.39
C GLY A 300 -16.30 -6.03 -14.90
N ALA A 301 -16.56 -5.76 -13.62
CA ALA A 301 -16.23 -4.47 -12.98
C ALA A 301 -14.76 -4.38 -12.55
N GLU A 302 -14.14 -5.54 -12.28
CA GLU A 302 -12.75 -5.70 -11.86
C GLU A 302 -11.74 -5.18 -12.88
N ARG A 303 -10.67 -4.56 -12.37
CA ARG A 303 -9.58 -3.97 -13.15
C ARG A 303 -8.22 -4.41 -12.63
N GLY A 304 -7.33 -4.73 -13.56
CA GLY A 304 -5.95 -5.07 -13.27
C GLY A 304 -4.97 -4.28 -14.11
N GLU A 305 -3.84 -3.92 -13.54
CA GLU A 305 -2.75 -3.26 -14.24
C GLU A 305 -1.41 -3.92 -13.93
N ILE A 306 -0.72 -4.36 -14.98
CA ILE A 306 0.66 -4.82 -14.88
C ILE A 306 1.55 -3.80 -15.57
N THR A 307 2.52 -3.26 -14.83
CA THR A 307 3.54 -2.36 -15.39
C THR A 307 4.94 -2.93 -15.22
N PHE A 308 5.74 -2.88 -16.30
CA PHE A 308 7.14 -3.28 -16.29
C PHE A 308 7.95 -2.55 -17.36
N LEU A 309 9.27 -2.63 -17.26
CA LEU A 309 10.19 -2.06 -18.25
C LEU A 309 10.78 -3.20 -19.08
N SER A 310 10.98 -2.95 -20.37
CA SER A 310 11.49 -3.94 -21.31
C SER A 310 12.20 -3.28 -22.50
N ARG A 311 12.65 -4.07 -23.47
CA ARG A 311 13.23 -3.61 -24.74
C ARG A 311 12.36 -4.04 -25.90
N LEU A 312 12.13 -3.15 -26.86
CA LEU A 312 11.41 -3.54 -28.08
C LEU A 312 12.28 -4.47 -28.95
N GLY A 313 11.75 -5.65 -29.27
CA GLY A 313 12.36 -6.64 -30.17
C GLY A 313 12.30 -6.29 -31.65
#